data_AF-A0A4Q6C5U4-F1
#
_entry.id   AF-A0A4Q6C5U4-F1
#
_cell.length_a   1.000
_cell.length_b   1.000
_cell.length_c   1.000
_cell.angle_alpha   90.00
_cell.angle_beta   90.00
_cell.angle_gamma   90.00
#
_symmetry.space_group_name_H-M   'P 1'
#
loop_
_entity.id
_entity.type
_entity.pdbx_description
1 polymer ?
#
loop_
_entity_poly.entity_id
_entity_poly.type
_entity_poly.pdbx_seq_one_letter_code
_entity_poly.pdbx_strand_id
1 'polypeptide(L)'
;MATATLLLPPRSRLAGQALPGPFARTMAQADREDAAGGEREQLRRHFQLIPDHWPVAALTRQLDAGDAAQACWLRVDPAHVAPDMGGARMLSHGESLGLNAEDAARLLPALRPLFGDAGFPLDAPHPSRWYLRLPRETRLPAFAAPDEVLGDDLFAHLPEGDLGRRWRALLTEAQVILHQHPWNAARVAQGKPAVNSLWFWGAGSPPDFVRTRYRQVKGTDIVLRSLAAMAAVGNEGRDNDEVDALVDLRHLRDLGLLARDAVQPLLQAVRQHELES
;
A
#
# COMPACT_ATOMS: atom_id res chain seq x y z
N MET A 1 -29.82 10.83 -0.88
CA MET A 1 -29.43 10.73 0.54
C MET A 1 -27.91 10.66 0.61
N ALA A 2 -27.22 11.50 1.38
CA ALA A 2 -25.76 11.37 1.47
C ALA A 2 -25.40 10.14 2.31
N THR A 3 -24.51 9.30 1.78
CA THR A 3 -24.04 8.09 2.47
C THR A 3 -22.55 8.18 2.76
N ALA A 4 -22.14 7.67 3.92
CA ALA A 4 -20.73 7.55 4.28
C ALA A 4 -20.38 6.07 4.48
N THR A 5 -19.35 5.60 3.77
CA THR A 5 -18.78 4.26 3.95
C THR A 5 -17.43 4.38 4.66
N LEU A 6 -17.22 3.56 5.70
CA LEU A 6 -16.01 3.56 6.51
C LEU A 6 -15.18 2.29 6.28
N LEU A 7 -13.92 2.45 5.89
CA LEU A 7 -12.95 1.36 5.87
C LEU A 7 -12.35 1.20 7.26
N LEU A 8 -12.73 0.15 7.96
CA LEU A 8 -12.29 -0.10 9.34
C LEU A 8 -11.03 -0.97 9.39
N PRO A 9 -10.19 -0.83 10.44
CA PRO A 9 -9.02 -1.68 10.64
C PRO A 9 -9.40 -3.14 10.89
N PRO A 10 -8.49 -4.10 10.65
CA PRO A 10 -8.73 -5.50 11.01
C PRO A 10 -8.95 -5.64 12.52
N ARG A 11 -9.85 -6.57 12.91
CA ARG A 11 -10.25 -6.77 14.31
C ARG A 11 -9.07 -7.07 15.24
N SER A 12 -8.01 -7.70 14.73
CA SER A 12 -6.79 -7.98 15.48
C SER A 12 -6.07 -6.70 15.94
N ARG A 13 -6.15 -5.58 15.20
CA ARG A 13 -5.57 -4.28 15.61
C ARG A 13 -6.33 -3.63 16.77
N LEU A 14 -7.57 -4.06 17.03
CA LEU A 14 -8.46 -3.53 18.08
C LEU A 14 -8.67 -4.54 19.23
N ALA A 15 -7.96 -5.66 19.22
CA ALA A 15 -8.13 -6.72 20.20
C ALA A 15 -7.82 -6.22 21.63
N GLY A 16 -8.60 -6.68 22.60
CA GLY A 16 -8.43 -6.32 24.02
C GLY A 16 -9.01 -4.98 24.45
N GLN A 17 -9.67 -4.23 23.55
CA GLN A 17 -10.27 -2.92 23.86
C GLN A 17 -11.78 -3.04 24.10
N ALA A 18 -12.29 -2.28 25.07
CA ALA A 18 -13.72 -2.24 25.36
C ALA A 18 -14.48 -1.42 24.31
N LEU A 19 -15.54 -2.00 23.72
CA LEU A 19 -16.39 -1.32 22.75
C LEU A 19 -17.20 -0.22 23.46
N PRO A 20 -17.10 1.06 23.06
CA PRO A 20 -17.86 2.13 23.70
C PRO A 20 -19.37 1.88 23.60
N GLY A 21 -20.09 2.02 24.72
CA GLY A 21 -21.51 1.63 24.83
C GLY A 21 -22.44 2.18 23.74
N PRO A 22 -22.37 3.47 23.37
CA PRO A 22 -23.16 4.01 22.26
C PRO A 22 -22.86 3.34 20.92
N PHE A 23 -21.57 3.12 20.62
CA PHE A 23 -21.14 2.47 19.38
C PHE A 23 -21.57 1.00 19.34
N ALA A 24 -21.47 0.30 20.48
CA ALA A 24 -21.94 -1.07 20.62
C ALA A 24 -23.45 -1.21 20.31
N ARG A 25 -24.27 -0.29 20.83
CA ARG A 25 -25.73 -0.30 20.58
C ARG A 25 -26.06 -0.09 19.11
N THR A 26 -25.37 0.84 18.44
CA THR A 26 -25.58 1.07 17.01
C THR A 26 -25.16 -0.14 16.18
N MET A 27 -23.99 -0.73 16.47
CA MET A 27 -23.53 -1.94 15.76
C MET A 27 -24.45 -3.15 15.99
N ALA A 28 -25.11 -3.23 17.14
CA ALA A 28 -26.06 -4.31 17.44
C ALA A 28 -27.36 -4.23 16.61
N GLN A 29 -27.65 -3.08 16.00
CA GLN A 29 -28.82 -2.86 15.13
C GLN A 29 -28.45 -2.91 13.64
N ALA A 30 -27.16 -3.02 13.32
CA ALA A 30 -26.68 -3.02 11.95
C ALA A 30 -26.90 -4.37 11.28
N ASP A 31 -27.19 -4.34 9.98
CA ASP A 31 -27.15 -5.54 9.14
C ASP A 31 -25.71 -6.07 9.05
N ARG A 32 -25.59 -7.39 8.96
CA ARG A 32 -24.31 -8.07 8.81
C ARG A 32 -24.23 -8.73 7.46
N GLU A 33 -23.11 -8.50 6.79
CA GLU A 33 -22.72 -9.18 5.57
C GLU A 33 -21.35 -9.84 5.79
N ASP A 34 -21.20 -11.09 5.32
CA ASP A 34 -19.91 -11.77 5.33
C ASP A 34 -19.25 -11.60 3.95
N ALA A 35 -18.00 -11.14 3.95
CA ALA A 35 -17.24 -10.89 2.73
C ALA A 35 -15.75 -11.20 2.93
N ALA A 36 -15.03 -11.41 1.83
CA ALA A 36 -13.62 -11.85 1.85
C ALA A 36 -12.70 -10.88 2.63
N GLY A 37 -11.93 -11.38 3.59
CA GLY A 37 -11.02 -10.55 4.39
C GLY A 37 -9.82 -10.00 3.59
N GLY A 38 -9.12 -9.03 4.19
CA GLY A 38 -7.88 -8.46 3.65
C GLY A 38 -8.06 -7.07 3.04
N GLU A 39 -7.00 -6.27 3.06
CA GLU A 39 -7.04 -4.87 2.63
C GLU A 39 -7.42 -4.74 1.15
N ARG A 40 -6.81 -5.57 0.29
CA ARG A 40 -7.14 -5.66 -1.14
C ARG A 40 -8.62 -5.99 -1.36
N GLU A 41 -9.15 -7.03 -0.73
CA GLU A 41 -10.55 -7.42 -0.91
C GLU A 41 -11.52 -6.36 -0.35
N GLN A 42 -11.14 -5.64 0.71
CA GLN A 42 -11.91 -4.51 1.20
C GLN A 42 -11.99 -3.38 0.18
N LEU A 43 -10.89 -3.05 -0.50
CA LEU A 43 -10.89 -2.05 -1.56
C LEU A 43 -11.64 -2.53 -2.83
N ARG A 44 -11.59 -3.83 -3.16
CA ARG A 44 -12.33 -4.42 -4.30
C ARG A 44 -13.85 -4.25 -4.23
N ARG A 45 -14.41 -4.10 -3.03
CA ARG A 45 -15.84 -3.79 -2.84
C ARG A 45 -16.24 -2.40 -3.32
N HIS A 46 -15.27 -1.49 -3.43
CA HIS A 46 -15.50 -0.07 -3.63
C HIS A 46 -14.86 0.47 -4.91
N PHE A 47 -13.93 -0.29 -5.50
CA PHE A 47 -13.24 0.04 -6.75
C PHE A 47 -13.29 -1.13 -7.72
N GLN A 48 -13.69 -0.84 -8.96
CA GLN A 48 -13.64 -1.77 -10.07
C GLN A 48 -12.51 -1.36 -11.02
N LEU A 49 -11.61 -2.28 -11.32
CA LEU A 49 -10.50 -2.08 -12.25
C LEU A 49 -10.77 -2.84 -13.54
N ILE A 50 -10.39 -2.26 -14.68
CA ILE A 50 -10.46 -2.90 -15.99
C ILE A 50 -9.05 -2.83 -16.63
N PRO A 51 -8.42 -3.97 -16.94
CA PRO A 51 -8.79 -5.33 -16.54
C PRO A 51 -8.82 -5.51 -15.00
N ASP A 52 -9.46 -6.58 -14.52
CA ASP A 52 -9.60 -6.89 -13.08
C ASP A 52 -8.29 -7.47 -12.51
N HIS A 53 -7.29 -6.61 -12.40
CA HIS A 53 -6.01 -6.90 -11.75
C HIS A 53 -5.59 -5.73 -10.86
N TRP A 54 -4.67 -5.98 -9.93
CA TRP A 54 -4.29 -5.02 -8.88
C TRP A 54 -2.80 -4.64 -8.95
N PRO A 55 -2.40 -3.85 -9.96
CA PRO A 55 -1.00 -3.51 -10.23
C PRO A 55 -0.54 -2.35 -9.33
N VAL A 56 -0.36 -2.62 -8.03
CA VAL A 56 -0.06 -1.57 -7.03
C VAL A 56 1.13 -0.68 -7.44
N ALA A 57 2.15 -1.24 -8.08
CA ALA A 57 3.28 -0.49 -8.61
C ALA A 57 2.86 0.54 -9.65
N ALA A 58 2.08 0.16 -10.65
CA ALA A 58 1.63 1.08 -11.69
C ALA A 58 0.64 2.13 -11.15
N LEU A 59 -0.28 1.72 -10.27
CA LEU A 59 -1.23 2.64 -9.62
C LEU A 59 -0.49 3.74 -8.85
N THR A 60 0.43 3.34 -7.98
CA THR A 60 1.18 4.30 -7.15
C THR A 60 2.20 5.10 -7.97
N ARG A 61 2.79 4.51 -9.03
CA ARG A 61 3.65 5.24 -9.98
C ARG A 61 2.89 6.35 -10.71
N GLN A 62 1.66 6.07 -11.13
CA GLN A 62 0.83 7.08 -11.80
C GLN A 62 0.55 8.26 -10.89
N LEU A 63 0.32 8.02 -9.60
CA LEU A 63 0.13 9.08 -8.63
C LEU A 63 1.43 9.85 -8.33
N ASP A 64 2.56 9.15 -8.20
CA ASP A 64 3.84 9.75 -7.78
C ASP A 64 4.56 10.49 -8.93
N ALA A 65 4.41 10.05 -10.18
CA ALA A 65 5.17 10.57 -11.33
C ALA A 65 4.35 10.84 -12.59
N GLY A 66 3.11 10.33 -12.69
CA GLY A 66 2.23 10.59 -13.83
C GLY A 66 2.56 9.86 -15.13
N ASP A 67 3.58 8.99 -15.14
CA ASP A 67 4.18 8.37 -16.33
C ASP A 67 4.06 6.84 -16.35
N ALA A 68 3.09 6.26 -15.62
CA ALA A 68 2.99 4.81 -15.51
C ALA A 68 2.55 4.12 -16.83
N ALA A 69 2.05 4.89 -17.79
CA ALA A 69 1.56 4.40 -19.07
C ALA A 69 2.61 3.58 -19.84
N GLN A 70 2.14 2.65 -20.66
CA GLN A 70 2.94 1.87 -21.63
C GLN A 70 4.05 0.97 -21.06
N ALA A 71 4.19 0.85 -19.74
CA ALA A 71 5.15 -0.06 -19.10
C ALA A 71 4.48 -0.98 -18.08
N CYS A 72 5.16 -2.07 -17.76
CA CYS A 72 4.89 -2.84 -16.55
C CYS A 72 5.78 -2.28 -15.43
N TRP A 73 5.25 -2.19 -14.22
CA TRP A 73 5.96 -1.66 -13.06
C TRP A 73 6.03 -2.67 -11.95
N LEU A 74 7.09 -2.61 -11.15
CA LEU A 74 7.26 -3.42 -9.94
C LEU A 74 7.70 -2.50 -8.80
N ARG A 75 7.08 -2.63 -7.62
CA ARG A 75 7.54 -1.94 -6.41
C ARG A 75 8.78 -2.61 -5.91
N VAL A 76 9.74 -1.81 -5.49
CA VAL A 76 11.00 -2.25 -4.90
C VAL A 76 11.23 -1.47 -3.62
N ASP A 77 10.41 -1.76 -2.62
CA ASP A 77 10.41 -0.96 -1.41
C ASP A 77 11.69 -1.20 -0.60
N PRO A 78 12.36 -0.13 -0.14
CA PRO A 78 13.40 -0.24 0.88
C PRO A 78 12.91 -1.04 2.08
N ALA A 79 13.74 -1.96 2.59
CA ALA A 79 13.39 -2.82 3.71
C ALA A 79 14.53 -2.92 4.74
N HIS A 80 14.14 -3.15 6.00
CA HIS A 80 15.04 -3.56 7.07
C HIS A 80 14.68 -4.99 7.49
N VAL A 81 15.64 -5.89 7.32
CA VAL A 81 15.54 -7.31 7.63
C VAL A 81 16.52 -7.63 8.75
N ALA A 82 16.07 -8.36 9.77
CA ALA A 82 16.90 -8.84 10.87
C ALA A 82 16.97 -10.37 10.88
N PRO A 83 18.08 -10.95 11.36
CA PRO A 83 18.14 -12.38 11.66
C PRO A 83 17.11 -12.76 12.72
N ASP A 84 16.53 -13.95 12.58
CA ASP A 84 15.61 -14.57 13.54
C ASP A 84 15.99 -16.04 13.77
N MET A 85 15.47 -16.67 14.83
CA MET A 85 15.83 -18.04 15.25
C MET A 85 15.69 -19.09 14.13
N GLY A 86 14.80 -18.86 13.15
CA GLY A 86 14.58 -19.75 12.01
C GLY A 86 15.06 -19.22 10.66
N GLY A 87 15.61 -18.01 10.57
CA GLY A 87 15.93 -17.40 9.27
C GLY A 87 16.07 -15.88 9.33
N ALA A 88 15.30 -15.18 8.49
CA ALA A 88 15.34 -13.73 8.38
C ALA A 88 13.91 -13.17 8.41
N ARG A 89 13.71 -12.06 9.12
CA ARG A 89 12.40 -11.43 9.31
C ARG A 89 12.44 -9.99 8.85
N MET A 90 11.49 -9.60 8.01
CA MET A 90 11.30 -8.19 7.66
C MET A 90 10.65 -7.45 8.83
N LEU A 91 11.35 -6.45 9.36
CA LEU A 91 10.91 -5.66 10.51
C LEU A 91 10.23 -4.35 10.11
N SER A 92 10.66 -3.77 8.99
CA SER A 92 10.09 -2.53 8.45
C SER A 92 10.35 -2.42 6.96
N HIS A 93 9.49 -1.69 6.27
CA HIS A 93 9.61 -1.39 4.84
C HIS A 93 9.02 -0.02 4.50
N GLY A 94 9.40 0.53 3.35
CA GLY A 94 8.79 1.72 2.78
C GLY A 94 8.76 2.91 3.75
N GLU A 95 7.57 3.42 4.05
CA GLU A 95 7.39 4.63 4.86
C GLU A 95 7.81 4.45 6.32
N SER A 96 7.70 3.23 6.86
CA SER A 96 8.07 2.92 8.25
C SER A 96 9.58 3.05 8.53
N LEU A 97 10.41 3.12 7.49
CA LEU A 97 11.85 3.37 7.59
C LEU A 97 12.22 4.84 7.79
N GLY A 98 11.26 5.76 7.62
CA GLY A 98 11.49 7.20 7.75
C GLY A 98 12.55 7.71 6.78
N LEU A 99 12.53 7.25 5.53
CA LEU A 99 13.44 7.74 4.49
C LEU A 99 13.05 9.13 4.03
N ASN A 100 14.04 9.99 3.85
CA ASN A 100 13.89 11.30 3.24
C ASN A 100 14.56 11.34 1.85
N ALA A 101 14.47 12.49 1.17
CA ALA A 101 15.05 12.67 -0.16
C ALA A 101 16.57 12.44 -0.19
N GLU A 102 17.30 12.81 0.87
CA GLU A 102 18.74 12.57 0.95
C GLU A 102 19.05 11.07 1.04
N ASP A 103 18.28 10.31 1.83
CA ASP A 103 18.45 8.86 1.92
C ASP A 103 18.35 8.18 0.54
N ALA A 104 17.30 8.51 -0.22
CA ALA A 104 17.12 7.98 -1.56
C ALA A 104 18.23 8.43 -2.52
N ALA A 105 18.62 9.72 -2.47
CA ALA A 105 19.70 10.25 -3.30
C ALA A 105 21.06 9.59 -3.01
N ARG A 106 21.29 9.12 -1.79
CA ARG A 106 22.53 8.42 -1.39
C ARG A 106 22.52 6.95 -1.77
N LEU A 107 21.39 6.26 -1.63
CA LEU A 107 21.29 4.81 -1.82
C LEU A 107 21.06 4.41 -3.28
N LEU A 108 20.22 5.15 -4.03
CA LEU A 108 19.86 4.79 -5.40
C LEU A 108 21.05 4.67 -6.36
N PRO A 109 22.06 5.57 -6.35
CA PRO A 109 23.17 5.47 -7.31
C PRO A 109 23.93 4.14 -7.22
N ALA A 110 24.04 3.55 -6.03
CA ALA A 110 24.71 2.27 -5.84
C ALA A 110 23.92 1.08 -6.42
N LEU A 111 22.59 1.21 -6.53
CA LEU A 111 21.69 0.15 -7.00
C LEU A 111 21.35 0.26 -8.50
N ARG A 112 21.42 1.48 -9.07
CA ARG A 112 21.07 1.72 -10.47
C ARG A 112 21.83 0.82 -11.47
N PRO A 113 23.15 0.57 -11.33
CA PRO A 113 23.87 -0.34 -12.24
C PRO A 113 23.30 -1.76 -12.19
N LEU A 114 23.12 -2.34 -10.99
CA LEU A 114 22.59 -3.69 -10.80
C LEU A 114 21.28 -3.92 -11.58
N PHE A 115 20.32 -3.02 -11.40
CA PHE A 115 19.02 -3.15 -12.07
C PHE A 115 19.05 -2.71 -13.54
N GLY A 116 19.88 -1.73 -13.88
CA GLY A 116 20.10 -1.28 -15.25
C GLY A 116 20.69 -2.36 -16.15
N ASP A 117 21.69 -3.10 -15.67
CA ASP A 117 22.31 -4.23 -16.38
C ASP A 117 21.32 -5.39 -16.57
N ALA A 118 20.38 -5.53 -15.63
CA ALA A 118 19.25 -6.45 -15.76
C ALA A 118 18.13 -5.92 -16.71
N GLY A 119 18.27 -4.72 -17.29
CA GLY A 119 17.26 -4.14 -18.18
C GLY A 119 16.02 -3.62 -17.45
N PHE A 120 16.12 -3.37 -16.15
CA PHE A 120 15.04 -2.87 -15.30
C PHE A 120 15.45 -1.54 -14.67
N PRO A 121 15.33 -0.39 -15.35
CA PRO A 121 15.73 0.88 -14.76
C PRO A 121 15.02 1.14 -13.42
N LEU A 122 15.80 1.48 -12.38
CA LEU A 122 15.33 1.82 -11.04
C LEU A 122 15.09 3.32 -10.90
N ASP A 123 13.91 3.67 -10.41
CA ASP A 123 13.51 5.05 -10.15
C ASP A 123 12.76 5.20 -8.81
N ALA A 124 12.82 6.38 -8.20
CA ALA A 124 12.22 6.67 -6.90
C ALA A 124 11.73 8.13 -6.82
N PRO A 125 10.56 8.44 -7.41
CA PRO A 125 9.93 9.76 -7.27
C PRO A 125 9.54 10.07 -5.81
N HIS A 126 9.46 9.05 -4.95
CA HIS A 126 9.23 9.19 -3.52
C HIS A 126 10.31 8.45 -2.70
N PRO A 127 10.82 9.02 -1.59
CA PRO A 127 11.90 8.42 -0.80
C PRO A 127 11.68 6.97 -0.34
N SER A 128 10.43 6.62 -0.07
CA SER A 128 10.02 5.30 0.44
C SER A 128 9.30 4.43 -0.58
N ARG A 129 9.14 4.87 -1.84
CA ARG A 129 8.44 4.10 -2.88
C ARG A 129 9.29 4.09 -4.14
N TRP A 130 9.98 2.97 -4.37
CA TRP A 130 10.86 2.81 -5.52
C TRP A 130 10.24 1.84 -6.52
N TYR A 131 10.64 1.98 -7.77
CA TYR A 131 10.00 1.37 -8.92
C TYR A 131 11.04 0.83 -9.88
N LEU A 132 10.84 -0.40 -10.34
CA LEU A 132 11.47 -0.87 -11.55
C LEU A 132 10.51 -0.69 -12.72
N ARG A 133 11.02 -0.12 -13.81
CA ARG A 133 10.32 -0.12 -15.09
C ARG A 133 10.67 -1.38 -15.86
N LEU A 134 9.67 -2.11 -16.31
CA LEU A 134 9.82 -3.36 -17.06
C LEU A 134 9.12 -3.27 -18.43
N PRO A 135 9.62 -3.98 -19.44
CA PRO A 135 8.85 -4.25 -20.66
C PRO A 135 7.48 -4.85 -20.32
N ARG A 136 6.43 -4.49 -21.06
CA ARG A 136 5.04 -4.90 -20.76
C ARG A 136 4.85 -6.42 -20.78
N GLU A 137 5.62 -7.10 -21.62
CA GLU A 137 5.54 -8.54 -21.88
C GLU A 137 6.42 -9.36 -20.90
N THR A 138 7.04 -8.70 -19.91
CA THR A 138 7.89 -9.39 -18.94
C THR A 138 7.08 -10.40 -18.15
N ARG A 139 7.46 -11.68 -18.25
CA ARG A 139 6.88 -12.74 -17.42
C ARG A 139 7.46 -12.66 -16.01
N LEU A 140 6.59 -12.46 -15.03
CA LEU A 140 6.97 -12.28 -13.63
C LEU A 140 6.47 -13.45 -12.78
N PRO A 141 7.22 -13.86 -11.74
CA PRO A 141 6.70 -14.75 -10.72
C PRO A 141 5.63 -14.02 -9.89
N ALA A 142 4.94 -14.76 -9.03
CA ALA A 142 4.14 -14.15 -7.97
C ALA A 142 5.06 -13.48 -6.94
N PHE A 143 4.65 -12.31 -6.45
CA PHE A 143 5.34 -11.58 -5.39
C PHE A 143 4.36 -11.31 -4.25
N ALA A 144 4.72 -11.68 -3.03
CA ALA A 144 3.93 -11.40 -1.84
C ALA A 144 3.94 -9.90 -1.50
N ALA A 145 2.80 -9.36 -1.09
CA ALA A 145 2.69 -8.00 -0.61
C ALA A 145 3.38 -7.84 0.76
N PRO A 146 3.92 -6.67 1.11
CA PRO A 146 4.61 -6.46 2.39
C PRO A 146 3.78 -6.87 3.61
N ASP A 147 2.46 -6.64 3.60
CA ASP A 147 1.57 -7.03 4.70
C ASP A 147 1.45 -8.55 4.90
N GLU A 148 1.76 -9.35 3.87
CA GLU A 148 1.80 -10.82 3.94
C GLU A 148 3.13 -11.33 4.52
N VAL A 149 4.19 -10.50 4.49
CA VAL A 149 5.58 -10.89 4.82
C VAL A 149 6.08 -10.22 6.10
N LEU A 150 5.51 -9.08 6.48
CA LEU A 150 5.92 -8.32 7.65
C LEU A 150 5.73 -9.16 8.91
N GLY A 151 6.83 -9.42 9.61
CA GLY A 151 6.77 -10.27 10.78
C GLY A 151 6.45 -11.74 10.46
N ASP A 152 6.86 -12.25 9.30
CA ASP A 152 6.93 -13.68 8.99
C ASP A 152 8.36 -14.06 8.52
N ASP A 153 8.62 -15.35 8.29
CA ASP A 153 9.88 -15.79 7.68
C ASP A 153 9.96 -15.33 6.22
N LEU A 154 10.91 -14.44 5.94
CA LEU A 154 11.11 -13.83 4.63
C LEU A 154 11.36 -14.88 3.53
N PHE A 155 12.03 -15.99 3.86
CA PHE A 155 12.36 -17.02 2.88
C PHE A 155 11.14 -17.76 2.34
N ALA A 156 10.08 -17.89 3.15
CA ALA A 156 8.82 -18.52 2.75
C ALA A 156 8.06 -17.73 1.67
N HIS A 157 8.39 -16.45 1.49
CA HIS A 157 7.71 -15.54 0.57
C HIS A 157 8.53 -15.17 -0.67
N LEU A 158 9.73 -15.75 -0.81
CA LEU A 158 10.57 -15.49 -1.98
C LEU A 158 9.98 -16.12 -3.24
N PRO A 159 10.12 -15.47 -4.41
CA PRO A 159 9.54 -15.99 -5.64
C PRO A 159 10.18 -17.32 -6.04
N GLU A 160 9.32 -18.31 -6.26
CA GLU A 160 9.71 -19.69 -6.58
C GLU A 160 9.94 -19.92 -8.09
N GLY A 161 10.42 -21.12 -8.42
CA GLY A 161 10.61 -21.58 -9.80
C GLY A 161 11.71 -20.84 -10.57
N ASP A 162 11.77 -21.13 -11.87
CA ASP A 162 12.79 -20.57 -12.77
C ASP A 162 12.63 -19.06 -12.97
N LEU A 163 11.38 -18.58 -13.06
CA LEU A 163 11.10 -17.14 -13.10
C LEU A 163 11.59 -16.43 -11.83
N GLY A 164 11.40 -17.04 -10.66
CA GLY A 164 11.83 -16.47 -9.38
C GLY A 164 13.33 -16.52 -9.13
N ARG A 165 14.08 -17.42 -9.78
CA ARG A 165 15.54 -17.54 -9.61
C ARG A 165 16.25 -16.22 -9.89
N ARG A 166 15.89 -15.56 -10.99
CA ARG A 166 16.48 -14.27 -11.39
C ARG A 166 16.20 -13.18 -10.36
N TRP A 167 14.98 -13.12 -9.84
CA TRP A 167 14.59 -12.12 -8.84
C TRP A 167 15.28 -12.36 -7.49
N ARG A 168 15.44 -13.63 -7.07
CA ARG A 168 16.23 -13.96 -5.88
C ARG A 168 17.69 -13.52 -6.01
N ALA A 169 18.32 -13.71 -7.17
CA ALA A 169 19.69 -13.24 -7.42
C ALA A 169 19.78 -11.70 -7.29
N LEU A 170 18.88 -10.96 -7.96
CA LEU A 170 18.82 -9.50 -7.85
C LEU A 170 18.61 -9.02 -6.41
N LEU A 171 17.75 -9.71 -5.65
CA LEU A 171 17.51 -9.40 -4.25
C LEU A 171 18.78 -9.58 -3.41
N THR A 172 19.47 -10.71 -3.57
CA THR A 172 20.72 -11.00 -2.85
C THR A 172 21.82 -10.00 -3.20
N GLU A 173 21.99 -9.67 -4.48
CA GLU A 173 22.99 -8.68 -4.91
C GLU A 173 22.69 -7.28 -4.35
N ALA A 174 21.43 -6.85 -4.39
CA ALA A 174 20.99 -5.59 -3.79
C ALA A 174 21.23 -5.57 -2.27
N GLN A 175 20.97 -6.68 -1.59
CA GLN A 175 21.23 -6.84 -0.15
C GLN A 175 22.73 -6.68 0.17
N VAL A 176 23.62 -7.27 -0.63
CA VAL A 176 25.08 -7.13 -0.44
C VAL A 176 25.51 -5.66 -0.58
N ILE A 177 25.05 -4.99 -1.64
CA ILE A 177 25.34 -3.56 -1.89
C ILE A 177 24.86 -2.70 -0.71
N LEU A 178 23.62 -2.90 -0.29
CA LEU A 178 22.98 -2.12 0.76
C LEU A 178 23.62 -2.36 2.14
N HIS A 179 23.95 -3.60 2.46
CA HIS A 179 24.58 -3.95 3.73
C HIS A 179 25.95 -3.28 3.90
N GLN A 180 26.71 -3.13 2.81
CA GLN A 180 28.02 -2.50 2.80
C GLN A 180 27.97 -0.97 2.62
N HIS A 181 26.79 -0.40 2.39
CA HIS A 181 26.66 1.01 2.03
C HIS A 181 26.94 1.94 3.22
N PRO A 182 27.90 2.88 3.15
CA PRO A 182 28.32 3.71 4.29
C PRO A 182 27.22 4.63 4.81
N TRP A 183 26.23 4.99 3.97
CA TRP A 183 25.06 5.77 4.40
C TRP A 183 24.26 5.08 5.50
N ASN A 184 24.20 3.74 5.51
CA ASN A 184 23.50 3.01 6.56
C ASN A 184 24.18 3.17 7.93
N ALA A 185 25.50 3.30 8.00
CA ALA A 185 26.19 3.59 9.25
C ALA A 185 25.76 4.96 9.83
N ALA A 186 25.60 5.98 8.96
CA ALA A 186 25.11 7.29 9.38
C ALA A 186 23.65 7.24 9.85
N ARG A 187 22.79 6.47 9.18
CA ARG A 187 21.40 6.25 9.60
C ARG A 187 21.31 5.59 10.98
N VAL A 188 22.08 4.53 11.18
CA VAL A 188 22.14 3.80 12.46
C VAL A 188 22.67 4.69 13.59
N ALA A 189 23.69 5.53 13.32
CA ALA A 189 24.19 6.50 14.29
C ALA A 189 23.13 7.55 14.72
N GLN A 190 22.11 7.78 13.90
CA GLN A 190 20.95 8.64 14.21
C GLN A 190 19.77 7.86 14.82
N GLY A 191 19.93 6.58 15.17
CA GLY A 191 18.86 5.73 15.68
C GLY A 191 17.81 5.33 14.65
N LYS A 192 18.09 5.50 13.34
CA LYS A 192 17.19 5.09 12.26
C LYS A 192 17.54 3.68 11.78
N PRO A 193 16.55 2.85 11.35
CA PRO A 193 16.83 1.55 10.77
C PRO A 193 17.67 1.66 9.50
N ALA A 194 18.63 0.75 9.35
CA ALA A 194 19.40 0.60 8.12
C ALA A 194 18.51 0.05 6.99
N VAL A 195 18.66 0.58 5.79
CA VAL A 195 18.07 -0.03 4.58
C VAL A 195 19.02 -1.11 4.11
N ASN A 196 18.80 -2.36 4.54
CA ASN A 196 19.71 -3.47 4.26
C ASN A 196 19.15 -4.47 3.24
N SER A 197 17.92 -4.30 2.79
CA SER A 197 17.29 -5.13 1.78
C SER A 197 16.29 -4.31 0.96
N LEU A 198 15.72 -4.94 -0.07
CA LEU A 198 14.62 -4.43 -0.87
C LEU A 198 13.49 -5.47 -0.86
N TRP A 199 12.25 -5.06 -1.11
CA TRP A 199 11.14 -6.00 -1.28
C TRP A 199 10.42 -5.77 -2.61
N PHE A 200 10.37 -6.81 -3.44
CA PHE A 200 9.72 -6.78 -4.74
C PHE A 200 8.25 -7.15 -4.62
N TRP A 201 7.33 -6.29 -5.08
CA TRP A 201 5.89 -6.57 -4.99
C TRP A 201 5.01 -5.72 -5.91
N GLY A 202 3.72 -6.04 -5.96
CA GLY A 202 2.72 -5.18 -6.60
C GLY A 202 2.86 -5.03 -8.12
N ALA A 203 3.43 -6.03 -8.78
CA ALA A 203 3.74 -5.97 -10.20
C ALA A 203 2.51 -5.75 -11.08
N GLY A 204 2.70 -5.03 -12.19
CA GLY A 204 1.76 -5.03 -13.31
C GLY A 204 1.78 -3.75 -14.13
N SER A 205 1.05 -3.77 -15.24
CA SER A 205 0.77 -2.57 -16.05
C SER A 205 -0.42 -1.81 -15.47
N PRO A 206 -0.53 -0.48 -15.66
CA PRO A 206 -1.69 0.27 -15.16
C PRO A 206 -2.99 -0.29 -15.76
N PRO A 207 -4.11 -0.28 -15.00
CA PRO A 207 -5.41 -0.61 -15.57
C PRO A 207 -5.83 0.49 -16.56
N ASP A 208 -6.66 0.12 -17.54
CA ASP A 208 -7.23 1.04 -18.51
C ASP A 208 -8.23 1.98 -17.83
N PHE A 209 -9.03 1.45 -16.90
CA PHE A 209 -10.00 2.23 -16.12
C PHE A 209 -10.05 1.79 -14.67
N VAL A 210 -10.29 2.76 -13.78
CA VAL A 210 -10.70 2.54 -12.40
C VAL A 210 -12.05 3.22 -12.21
N ARG A 211 -13.01 2.54 -11.60
CA ARG A 211 -14.35 3.08 -11.32
C ARG A 211 -14.65 2.98 -9.84
N THR A 212 -15.36 3.98 -9.34
CA THR A 212 -15.94 3.98 -8.01
C THR A 212 -17.26 4.74 -8.02
N ARG A 213 -18.16 4.40 -7.08
CA ARG A 213 -19.42 5.13 -6.87
C ARG A 213 -19.25 6.40 -6.04
N TYR A 214 -18.18 6.49 -5.26
CA TYR A 214 -17.97 7.58 -4.31
C TYR A 214 -17.51 8.85 -5.00
N ARG A 215 -18.12 9.98 -4.64
CA ARG A 215 -17.70 11.32 -5.09
C ARG A 215 -16.49 11.83 -4.31
N GLN A 216 -16.41 11.46 -3.03
CA GLN A 216 -15.30 11.81 -2.16
C GLN A 216 -14.65 10.54 -1.60
N VAL A 217 -13.33 10.42 -1.75
CA VAL A 217 -12.53 9.39 -1.10
C VAL A 217 -11.50 10.08 -0.21
N LYS A 218 -11.59 9.85 1.11
CA LYS A 218 -10.73 10.49 2.11
C LYS A 218 -9.88 9.43 2.79
N GLY A 219 -8.56 9.59 2.74
CA GLY A 219 -7.63 8.66 3.36
C GLY A 219 -6.19 8.99 3.02
N THR A 220 -5.26 8.47 3.82
CA THR A 220 -3.82 8.65 3.61
C THR A 220 -3.18 7.46 2.94
N ASP A 221 -3.83 6.29 2.92
CA ASP A 221 -3.32 5.09 2.26
C ASP A 221 -3.03 5.34 0.77
N ILE A 222 -1.82 4.99 0.36
CA ILE A 222 -1.32 5.32 -0.97
C ILE A 222 -2.07 4.56 -2.06
N VAL A 223 -2.48 3.31 -1.81
CA VAL A 223 -3.24 2.52 -2.78
C VAL A 223 -4.62 3.12 -2.97
N LEU A 224 -5.33 3.43 -1.88
CA LEU A 224 -6.62 4.12 -1.93
C LEU A 224 -6.54 5.45 -2.67
N ARG A 225 -5.54 6.29 -2.36
CA ARG A 225 -5.33 7.58 -3.03
C ARG A 225 -5.06 7.40 -4.53
N SER A 226 -4.29 6.39 -4.90
CA SER A 226 -3.99 6.10 -6.31
C SER A 226 -5.24 5.64 -7.07
N LEU A 227 -6.06 4.78 -6.46
CA LEU A 227 -7.34 4.34 -7.03
C LEU A 227 -8.31 5.50 -7.18
N ALA A 228 -8.44 6.35 -6.15
CA ALA A 228 -9.30 7.53 -6.19
C ALA A 228 -8.87 8.53 -7.27
N ALA A 229 -7.56 8.80 -7.39
CA ALA A 229 -7.02 9.67 -8.42
C ALA A 229 -7.28 9.15 -9.83
N MET A 230 -7.06 7.85 -10.08
CA MET A 230 -7.37 7.25 -11.38
C MET A 230 -8.88 7.20 -11.68
N ALA A 231 -9.72 6.97 -10.66
CA ALA A 231 -11.17 6.97 -10.84
C ALA A 231 -11.73 8.36 -11.13
N ALA A 232 -11.13 9.42 -10.58
CA ALA A 232 -11.52 10.80 -10.86
C ALA A 232 -11.34 11.16 -12.35
N VAL A 233 -10.25 10.72 -12.97
CA VAL A 233 -10.00 10.89 -14.41
C VAL A 233 -11.09 10.20 -15.25
N GLY A 234 -11.60 9.05 -14.79
CA GLY A 234 -12.65 8.30 -15.49
C GLY A 234 -14.08 8.78 -15.24
N ASN A 235 -14.29 9.67 -14.26
CA ASN A 235 -15.62 10.13 -13.81
C ASN A 235 -15.95 11.57 -14.26
N GLU A 236 -15.12 12.22 -15.09
CA GLU A 236 -15.44 13.52 -15.68
C GLU A 236 -16.78 13.46 -16.44
N GLY A 237 -17.81 14.14 -15.94
CA GLY A 237 -19.13 14.25 -16.58
C GLY A 237 -20.32 13.52 -15.94
N ARG A 238 -20.20 12.99 -14.72
CA ARG A 238 -21.36 12.46 -13.96
C ARG A 238 -21.99 13.53 -13.06
N ASP A 239 -23.09 14.12 -13.51
CA ASP A 239 -24.02 14.88 -12.67
C ASP A 239 -24.91 13.90 -11.91
N ASN A 240 -24.68 13.74 -10.61
CA ASN A 240 -25.64 13.12 -9.71
C ASN A 240 -25.58 13.83 -8.35
N ASP A 241 -26.73 14.24 -7.82
CA ASP A 241 -26.87 15.12 -6.65
C ASP A 241 -26.59 14.44 -5.30
N GLU A 242 -26.21 13.15 -5.27
CA GLU A 242 -25.93 12.43 -4.03
C GLU A 242 -24.47 12.53 -3.57
N VAL A 243 -24.25 12.96 -2.33
CA VAL A 243 -22.92 13.05 -1.70
C VAL A 243 -22.55 11.69 -1.10
N ASP A 244 -21.88 10.84 -1.88
CA ASP A 244 -21.33 9.57 -1.40
C ASP A 244 -19.83 9.71 -1.05
N ALA A 245 -19.50 9.41 0.21
CA ALA A 245 -18.13 9.48 0.72
C ALA A 245 -17.58 8.12 1.20
N LEU A 246 -16.34 7.83 0.84
CA LEU A 246 -15.54 6.72 1.38
C LEU A 246 -14.46 7.28 2.29
N VAL A 247 -14.41 6.86 3.56
CA VAL A 247 -13.44 7.36 4.55
C VAL A 247 -12.59 6.20 5.06
N ASP A 248 -11.28 6.36 4.96
CA ASP A 248 -10.30 5.36 5.39
C ASP A 248 -9.86 5.56 6.82
N LEU A 249 -10.23 4.60 7.67
CA LEU A 249 -9.91 4.57 9.08
C LEU A 249 -9.04 3.36 9.43
N ARG A 250 -8.51 2.62 8.44
CA ARG A 250 -7.70 1.41 8.66
C ARG A 250 -6.42 1.68 9.47
N HIS A 251 -5.95 2.92 9.48
CA HIS A 251 -4.77 3.34 10.24
C HIS A 251 -5.03 3.45 11.76
N LEU A 252 -6.29 3.54 12.19
CA LEU A 252 -6.63 3.67 13.60
C LEU A 252 -6.32 2.39 14.38
N ARG A 253 -5.83 2.58 15.62
CA ARG A 253 -5.50 1.49 16.56
C ARG A 253 -6.27 1.58 17.87
N ASP A 254 -7.11 2.61 18.03
CA ASP A 254 -7.85 2.88 19.26
C ASP A 254 -9.34 2.96 18.94
N LEU A 255 -10.11 2.10 19.61
CA LEU A 255 -11.54 1.95 19.44
C LEU A 255 -12.32 3.13 20.01
N GLY A 256 -11.79 3.79 21.05
CA GLY A 256 -12.33 5.02 21.61
C GLY A 256 -12.19 6.19 20.64
N LEU A 257 -11.02 6.36 20.02
CA LEU A 257 -10.80 7.35 18.95
C LEU A 257 -11.71 7.07 17.76
N LEU A 258 -11.78 5.82 17.30
CA LEU A 258 -12.66 5.42 16.20
C LEU A 258 -14.13 5.76 16.48
N ALA A 259 -14.61 5.42 17.68
CA ALA A 259 -15.98 5.70 18.07
C ALA A 259 -16.24 7.20 18.19
N ARG A 260 -15.33 7.96 18.83
CA ARG A 260 -15.53 9.39 19.13
C ARG A 260 -15.30 10.29 17.93
N ASP A 261 -14.23 10.07 17.18
CA ASP A 261 -13.74 11.03 16.18
C ASP A 261 -14.24 10.71 14.77
N ALA A 262 -14.60 9.46 14.50
CA ALA A 262 -15.12 9.05 13.19
C ALA A 262 -16.60 8.69 13.22
N VAL A 263 -17.01 7.78 14.12
CA VAL A 263 -18.37 7.22 14.07
C VAL A 263 -19.42 8.15 14.69
N GLN A 264 -19.16 8.75 15.85
CA GLN A 264 -20.12 9.63 16.53
C GLN A 264 -20.55 10.83 15.66
N PRO A 265 -19.65 11.57 14.98
CA PRO A 265 -20.04 12.66 14.10
C PRO A 265 -20.93 12.19 12.94
N LEU A 266 -20.62 11.04 12.35
CA LEU A 266 -21.41 10.46 11.27
C LEU A 266 -22.79 10.01 11.74
N LEU A 267 -22.88 9.36 12.90
CA LEU A 267 -24.16 8.97 13.49
C LEU A 267 -24.98 10.18 13.93
N GLN A 268 -24.33 11.29 14.29
CA GLN A 268 -25.01 12.54 14.60
C GLN A 268 -25.56 13.16 13.31
N ALA A 269 -24.76 13.24 12.24
CA ALA A 269 -25.19 13.75 10.94
C ALA A 269 -26.34 12.92 10.32
N VAL A 270 -26.30 11.58 10.44
CA VAL A 270 -27.41 10.69 10.06
C VAL A 270 -28.66 10.99 10.87
N ARG A 271 -28.54 11.15 12.20
CA ARG A 271 -29.69 11.45 13.08
C ARG A 271 -30.29 12.83 12.82
N GLN A 272 -29.47 13.82 12.51
CA GLN A 272 -29.89 15.19 12.25
C GLN A 272 -30.42 15.40 10.82
N HIS A 273 -30.39 14.38 9.95
CA HIS A 273 -30.67 14.49 8.52
C HIS A 273 -29.76 15.53 7.83
N GLU A 274 -28.61 15.86 8.45
CA GLU A 274 -27.60 16.80 7.92
C GLU A 274 -26.71 16.16 6.84
N LEU A 275 -26.98 14.89 6.53
CA LEU A 275 -26.55 14.23 5.31
C LEU A 275 -27.55 14.46 4.15
N GLU A 276 -28.48 15.40 4.31
CA GLU A 276 -29.28 15.95 3.21
C GLU A 276 -28.81 17.37 2.90
N SER A 277 -28.60 17.64 1.60
CA SER A 277 -28.21 18.90 0.94
C SER A 277 -26.71 19.13 0.74
#